data_AF-A0A9W8UVC2-F1
#
_entry.id   AF-A0A9W8UVC2-F1
#
_cell.length_a   1.000
_cell.length_b   1.000
_cell.length_c   1.000
_cell.angle_alpha   90.00
_cell.angle_beta   90.00
_cell.angle_gamma   90.00
#
_symmetry.space_group_name_H-M   'P 1'
#
loop_
_entity.id
_entity.type
_entity.pdbx_description
1 polymer ?
#
loop_
_entity_poly.entity_id
_entity_poly.type
_entity_poly.pdbx_seq_one_letter_code
_entity_poly.pdbx_strand_id
1 'polypeptide(L)'
;MCNMEYMHLAIEADPPFTACPAVRPRDYGFYDDTRKEYAVKIFRDFFNTTTFLEVFDLLYPIMTANCQAGEVPYWDYYGSGDDFGRWGTKRMYRAIRDGSLPIVKRLMQLKFSIGPQPMAEALESGYDCMVEYFLSLGVRLDGALAVSASTGDVQMAQLLLDKGAGKNKESVRNAVEEAMIHGNKDMVMFLIEKAPAKGLFNKKAKANLKRVLGYENKPEMLPLLKLL
;
A
#
# COMPACT_ATOMS: atom_id res chain seq x y z
N MET A 1 5.59 22.79 -25.74
CA MET A 1 4.64 21.69 -25.95
C MET A 1 4.60 20.91 -24.66
N CYS A 2 3.43 20.87 -24.03
CA CYS A 2 3.25 20.23 -22.72
C CYS A 2 3.42 18.71 -22.88
N ASN A 3 4.03 18.00 -21.93
CA ASN A 3 4.22 16.53 -21.99
C ASN A 3 2.92 15.77 -22.30
N MET A 4 1.76 16.35 -21.96
CA MET A 4 0.44 15.79 -22.25
C MET A 4 0.05 15.84 -23.74
N GLU A 5 0.42 16.91 -24.47
CA GLU A 5 0.10 17.03 -25.91
C GLU A 5 0.85 15.97 -26.73
N TYR A 6 2.09 15.65 -26.34
CA TYR A 6 2.88 14.59 -26.98
C TYR A 6 2.30 13.20 -26.74
N MET A 7 1.77 12.94 -25.54
CA MET A 7 1.09 11.68 -25.27
C MET A 7 -0.18 11.59 -26.13
N HIS A 8 -1.05 12.61 -26.15
CA HIS A 8 -2.25 12.60 -26.99
C HIS A 8 -1.93 12.36 -28.48
N LEU A 9 -0.89 12.99 -29.02
CA LEU A 9 -0.48 12.80 -30.42
C LEU A 9 0.08 11.40 -30.72
N ALA A 10 0.74 10.77 -29.76
CA ALA A 10 1.20 9.39 -29.88
C ALA A 10 0.05 8.37 -29.81
N ILE A 11 -1.10 8.79 -29.28
CA ILE A 11 -2.26 7.95 -28.96
C ILE A 11 -3.33 7.98 -30.06
N GLU A 12 -3.55 9.12 -30.72
CA GLU A 12 -4.55 9.25 -31.80
C GLU A 12 -4.17 8.52 -33.11
N ALA A 13 -2.93 8.04 -33.23
CA ALA A 13 -2.45 7.27 -34.37
C ALA A 13 -2.52 5.75 -34.09
N ASP A 14 -3.65 5.12 -34.39
CA ASP A 14 -3.81 3.65 -34.31
C ASP A 14 -3.56 3.00 -35.71
N PRO A 15 -2.92 1.81 -35.82
CA PRO A 15 -2.63 0.85 -34.77
C PRO A 15 -1.12 0.62 -34.50
N PRO A 16 -0.79 -0.25 -33.54
CA PRO A 16 -0.22 0.10 -32.24
C PRO A 16 1.11 0.87 -32.34
N PHE A 17 1.33 1.88 -31.48
CA PHE A 17 2.64 2.42 -31.05
C PHE A 17 3.73 2.76 -32.11
N THR A 18 3.46 2.67 -33.42
CA THR A 18 4.52 2.51 -34.44
C THR A 18 4.43 3.47 -35.62
N ALA A 19 3.43 4.35 -35.65
CA ALA A 19 3.22 5.26 -36.78
C ALA A 19 3.43 6.74 -36.45
N CYS A 20 3.69 7.13 -35.19
CA CYS A 20 3.83 8.55 -34.83
C CYS A 20 5.26 9.06 -35.11
N PRO A 21 5.49 9.92 -36.13
CA PRO A 21 6.84 10.36 -36.54
C PRO A 21 7.41 11.51 -35.68
N ALA A 22 6.75 11.85 -34.57
CA ALA A 22 6.98 13.08 -33.82
C ALA A 22 8.31 13.13 -33.04
N VAL A 23 9.02 12.00 -32.93
CA VAL A 23 10.34 11.94 -32.29
C VAL A 23 11.35 11.47 -33.34
N ARG A 24 12.21 12.38 -33.82
CA ARG A 24 13.28 12.03 -34.76
C ARG A 24 14.49 11.52 -33.96
N PRO A 25 14.92 10.25 -34.14
CA PRO A 25 16.00 9.64 -33.36
C PRO A 25 17.35 10.37 -33.42
N ARG A 26 17.55 11.20 -34.44
CA ARG A 26 18.78 11.97 -34.69
C ARG A 26 18.99 13.06 -33.63
N ASP A 27 17.91 13.55 -33.03
CA ASP A 27 17.95 14.61 -32.02
C ASP A 27 18.46 14.09 -30.66
N TYR A 28 18.53 12.76 -30.51
CA TYR A 28 19.05 12.07 -29.31
C TYR A 28 20.18 11.06 -29.62
N GLY A 29 20.59 10.88 -30.88
CA GLY A 29 21.88 10.26 -31.25
C GLY A 29 21.93 8.75 -31.48
N PHE A 30 20.88 8.07 -31.96
CA PHE A 30 20.88 6.59 -32.08
C PHE A 30 20.35 6.03 -33.42
N TYR A 31 20.88 4.86 -33.85
CA TYR A 31 20.88 4.37 -35.25
C TYR A 31 20.30 2.95 -35.52
N ASP A 32 19.67 2.25 -34.55
CA ASP A 32 19.14 0.88 -34.76
C ASP A 32 17.69 0.71 -34.26
N ASP A 33 16.84 -0.06 -34.98
CA ASP A 33 15.36 -0.07 -34.83
C ASP A 33 14.84 -0.93 -33.65
N THR A 34 15.27 -0.57 -32.45
CA THR A 34 14.80 -1.08 -31.14
C THR A 34 13.71 -0.19 -30.53
N ARG A 35 13.15 0.73 -31.32
CA ARG A 35 12.29 1.86 -30.89
C ARG A 35 10.99 1.44 -30.20
N LYS A 36 10.42 0.29 -30.59
CA LYS A 36 9.15 -0.22 -30.04
C LYS A 36 9.31 -0.69 -28.60
N GLU A 37 10.38 -1.43 -28.31
CA GLU A 37 10.62 -2.01 -26.97
C GLU A 37 10.94 -0.93 -25.94
N TYR A 38 11.76 0.07 -26.31
CA TYR A 38 12.08 1.19 -25.43
C TYR A 38 10.88 2.10 -25.17
N ALA A 39 10.06 2.39 -26.17
CA ALA A 39 8.83 3.16 -25.98
C ALA A 39 7.88 2.43 -25.02
N VAL A 40 7.63 1.13 -25.24
CA VAL A 40 6.79 0.30 -24.36
C VAL A 40 7.35 0.30 -22.93
N LYS A 41 8.66 0.22 -22.76
CA LYS A 41 9.31 0.30 -21.44
C LYS A 41 9.05 1.64 -20.75
N ILE A 42 9.22 2.76 -21.45
CA ILE A 42 8.99 4.10 -20.89
C ILE A 42 7.53 4.26 -20.47
N PHE A 43 6.58 3.94 -21.37
CA PHE A 43 5.15 4.04 -21.06
C PHE A 43 4.74 3.13 -19.92
N ARG A 44 5.27 1.90 -19.88
CA ARG A 44 5.10 0.99 -18.74
C ARG A 44 5.60 1.61 -17.44
N ASP A 45 6.80 2.18 -17.44
CA ASP A 45 7.39 2.76 -16.22
C ASP A 45 6.53 3.93 -15.72
N PHE A 46 6.07 4.80 -16.62
CA PHE A 46 5.09 5.84 -16.27
C PHE A 46 3.79 5.26 -15.75
N PHE A 47 3.21 4.28 -16.43
CA PHE A 47 1.95 3.65 -16.04
C PHE A 47 2.03 2.98 -14.66
N ASN A 48 3.18 2.35 -14.36
CA ASN A 48 3.43 1.67 -13.10
C ASN A 48 3.72 2.60 -11.92
N THR A 49 4.22 3.81 -12.18
CA THR A 49 4.74 4.72 -11.14
C THR A 49 3.99 6.04 -11.02
N THR A 50 3.13 6.40 -11.98
CA THR A 50 2.40 7.68 -11.94
C THR A 50 1.48 7.78 -10.74
N THR A 51 1.47 8.92 -10.07
CA THR A 51 0.49 9.27 -9.03
C THR A 51 -0.62 10.17 -9.56
N PHE A 52 -0.48 10.68 -10.79
CA PHE A 52 -1.45 11.53 -11.49
C PHE A 52 -2.52 10.66 -12.14
N LEU A 53 -3.78 10.90 -11.77
CA LEU A 53 -4.93 10.14 -12.26
C LEU A 53 -5.13 10.34 -13.77
N GLU A 54 -4.90 11.55 -14.27
CA GLU A 54 -5.07 11.90 -15.68
C GLU A 54 -4.11 11.12 -16.57
N VAL A 55 -2.84 11.01 -16.14
CA VAL A 55 -1.84 10.21 -16.85
C VAL A 55 -2.19 8.72 -16.79
N PHE A 56 -2.66 8.24 -15.63
CA PHE A 56 -3.09 6.86 -15.49
C PHE A 56 -4.28 6.54 -16.40
N ASP A 57 -5.31 7.38 -16.42
CA ASP A 57 -6.51 7.20 -17.23
C ASP A 57 -6.23 7.33 -18.72
N LEU A 58 -5.28 8.17 -19.10
CA LEU A 58 -4.80 8.25 -20.47
C LEU A 58 -4.13 6.93 -20.88
N LEU A 59 -3.20 6.43 -20.06
CA LEU A 59 -2.40 5.25 -20.39
C LEU A 59 -3.15 3.93 -20.24
N TYR A 60 -4.12 3.84 -19.31
CA TYR A 60 -4.80 2.60 -18.97
C TYR A 60 -5.40 1.89 -20.20
N PRO A 61 -6.34 2.47 -20.97
CA PRO A 61 -6.95 1.77 -22.10
C PRO A 61 -5.94 1.35 -23.16
N ILE A 62 -4.87 2.13 -23.35
CA ILE A 62 -3.84 1.88 -24.37
C ILE A 62 -2.99 0.69 -23.97
N MET A 63 -2.48 0.72 -22.74
CA MET A 63 -1.70 -0.39 -22.22
C MET A 63 -2.61 -1.62 -22.21
N THR A 64 -3.81 -1.53 -21.65
CA THR A 64 -4.67 -2.70 -21.40
C THR A 64 -5.47 -3.22 -22.58
N ALA A 65 -5.37 -2.61 -23.77
CA ALA A 65 -6.19 -2.93 -24.94
C ALA A 65 -6.20 -4.43 -25.29
N ASN A 66 -5.06 -5.11 -25.10
CA ASN A 66 -4.88 -6.52 -25.45
C ASN A 66 -4.55 -7.40 -24.23
N CYS A 67 -4.76 -6.93 -23.00
CA CYS A 67 -4.57 -7.75 -21.81
C CYS A 67 -5.79 -8.61 -21.52
N GLN A 68 -5.58 -9.90 -21.33
CA GLN A 68 -6.62 -10.81 -20.84
C GLN A 68 -6.38 -11.23 -19.39
N ALA A 69 -7.46 -11.59 -18.70
CA ALA A 69 -7.36 -12.14 -17.36
C ALA A 69 -6.59 -13.47 -17.37
N GLY A 70 -5.58 -13.60 -16.51
CA GLY A 70 -4.73 -14.79 -16.45
C GLY A 70 -3.56 -14.79 -17.44
N GLU A 71 -3.50 -13.82 -18.36
CA GLU A 71 -2.37 -13.67 -19.28
C GLU A 71 -1.35 -12.66 -18.76
N VAL A 72 -0.08 -12.90 -19.08
CA VAL A 72 1.01 -11.98 -18.81
C VAL A 72 0.89 -10.79 -19.77
N PRO A 73 0.88 -9.54 -19.27
CA PRO A 73 0.83 -8.38 -20.13
C PRO A 73 1.98 -8.33 -21.14
N TYR A 74 1.72 -7.89 -22.38
CA TYR A 74 2.77 -7.83 -23.42
C TYR A 74 3.94 -6.91 -23.05
N TRP A 75 3.72 -5.96 -22.12
CA TRP A 75 4.74 -5.05 -21.60
C TRP A 75 5.47 -5.59 -20.36
N ASP A 76 5.27 -6.85 -19.97
CA ASP A 76 6.09 -7.53 -18.97
C ASP A 76 7.47 -7.85 -19.55
N TYR A 77 8.35 -6.85 -19.50
CA TYR A 77 9.71 -6.96 -20.01
C TYR A 77 10.62 -7.82 -19.10
N TYR A 78 10.36 -7.85 -17.80
CA TYR A 78 11.26 -8.51 -16.83
C TYR A 78 10.93 -9.99 -16.64
N GLY A 79 9.91 -10.51 -17.33
CA GLY A 79 9.48 -11.89 -17.18
C GLY A 79 9.03 -12.20 -15.75
N SER A 80 8.33 -11.26 -15.12
CA SER A 80 7.74 -11.48 -13.79
C SER A 80 6.79 -12.67 -13.79
N GLY A 81 6.17 -12.96 -14.94
CA GLY A 81 5.15 -14.00 -15.09
C GLY A 81 3.87 -13.66 -14.34
N ASP A 82 3.72 -12.42 -13.89
CA ASP A 82 2.49 -11.96 -13.27
C ASP A 82 1.42 -11.82 -14.34
N ASP A 83 0.28 -12.48 -14.11
CA ASP A 83 -0.91 -12.18 -14.89
C ASP A 83 -1.40 -10.74 -14.65
N PHE A 84 -2.29 -10.28 -15.53
CA PHE A 84 -2.83 -8.93 -15.45
C PHE A 84 -3.53 -8.60 -14.10
N GLY A 85 -4.13 -9.58 -13.43
CA GLY A 85 -4.74 -9.39 -12.10
C GLY A 85 -3.69 -9.21 -10.99
N ARG A 86 -2.59 -9.97 -11.05
CA ARG A 86 -1.43 -9.80 -10.17
C ARG A 86 -0.75 -8.45 -10.40
N TRP A 87 -0.57 -8.03 -11.65
CA TRP A 87 -0.09 -6.70 -11.97
C TRP A 87 -0.96 -5.62 -11.30
N GLY A 88 -2.29 -5.70 -11.44
CA GLY A 88 -3.19 -4.71 -10.86
C GLY A 88 -3.15 -4.69 -9.32
N THR A 89 -3.00 -5.85 -8.69
CA THR A 89 -2.80 -5.94 -7.23
C THR A 89 -1.48 -5.30 -6.81
N LYS A 90 -0.37 -5.54 -7.52
CA LYS A 90 0.92 -4.88 -7.25
C LYS A 90 0.85 -3.38 -7.47
N ARG A 91 0.14 -2.95 -8.52
CA ARG A 91 -0.08 -1.54 -8.83
C ARG A 91 -0.91 -0.83 -7.75
N MET A 92 -1.88 -1.53 -7.16
CA MET A 92 -2.64 -1.08 -5.99
C MET A 92 -1.72 -0.83 -4.80
N TYR A 93 -0.89 -1.82 -4.42
CA TYR A 93 0.07 -1.66 -3.31
C TYR A 93 1.04 -0.51 -3.54
N ARG A 94 1.52 -0.36 -4.78
CA ARG A 94 2.37 0.78 -5.13
C ARG A 94 1.63 2.11 -4.94
N ALA A 95 0.38 2.21 -5.38
CA ALA A 95 -0.44 3.41 -5.19
C ALA A 95 -0.67 3.75 -3.71
N ILE A 96 -0.84 2.72 -2.86
CA ILE A 96 -0.96 2.88 -1.40
C ILE A 96 0.34 3.47 -0.84
N ARG A 97 1.50 2.90 -1.21
CA ARG A 97 2.83 3.34 -0.78
C ARG A 97 3.21 4.73 -1.26
N ASP A 98 2.73 5.12 -2.44
CA ASP A 98 2.93 6.47 -2.99
C ASP A 98 1.89 7.48 -2.43
N GLY A 99 0.97 7.03 -1.55
CA GLY A 99 -0.08 7.89 -0.98
C GLY A 99 -1.14 8.37 -1.97
N SER A 100 -1.23 7.73 -3.15
CA SER A 100 -2.13 8.16 -4.22
C SER A 100 -3.52 7.54 -4.09
N LEU A 101 -4.34 8.13 -3.22
CA LEU A 101 -5.75 7.76 -3.08
C LEU A 101 -6.55 7.84 -4.40
N PRO A 102 -6.33 8.80 -5.32
CA PRO A 102 -7.01 8.82 -6.62
C PRO A 102 -6.77 7.55 -7.44
N ILE A 103 -5.52 7.07 -7.49
CA ILE A 103 -5.17 5.86 -8.22
C ILE A 103 -5.75 4.62 -7.54
N VAL A 104 -5.70 4.54 -6.20
CA VAL A 104 -6.35 3.45 -5.44
C VAL A 104 -7.84 3.36 -5.77
N LYS A 105 -8.56 4.49 -5.70
CA LYS A 105 -9.99 4.56 -6.06
C LYS A 105 -10.22 4.12 -7.49
N ARG A 106 -9.36 4.55 -8.42
CA ARG A 106 -9.47 4.20 -9.83
C ARG A 106 -9.27 2.71 -10.09
N LEU A 107 -8.24 2.10 -9.51
CA LEU A 107 -7.99 0.67 -9.63
C LEU A 107 -9.15 -0.16 -9.04
N MET A 108 -9.77 0.30 -7.96
CA MET A 108 -10.97 -0.35 -7.42
C MET A 108 -12.19 -0.24 -8.34
N GLN A 109 -12.40 0.91 -8.99
CA GLN A 109 -13.45 1.06 -10.01
C GLN A 109 -13.25 0.07 -11.16
N LEU A 110 -11.99 -0.15 -11.54
CA LEU A 110 -11.55 -1.13 -12.55
C LEU A 110 -11.59 -2.58 -12.04
N LYS A 111 -12.16 -2.84 -10.85
CA LYS A 111 -12.36 -4.16 -10.24
C LYS A 111 -11.08 -4.90 -9.87
N PHE A 112 -9.95 -4.21 -9.75
CA PHE A 112 -8.76 -4.83 -9.18
C PHE A 112 -8.93 -5.09 -7.69
N SER A 113 -8.32 -6.18 -7.23
CA SER A 113 -8.26 -6.53 -5.82
C SER A 113 -7.45 -5.50 -5.05
N ILE A 114 -7.93 -5.11 -3.88
CA ILE A 114 -7.21 -4.25 -2.96
C ILE A 114 -6.00 -4.95 -2.32
N GLY A 115 -5.92 -6.28 -2.46
CA GLY A 115 -4.92 -7.12 -1.82
C GLY A 115 -5.28 -7.51 -0.38
N PRO A 116 -4.49 -8.39 0.25
CA PRO A 116 -4.78 -8.91 1.58
C PRO A 116 -4.58 -7.92 2.74
N GLN A 117 -3.72 -6.89 2.59
CA GLN A 117 -3.28 -6.03 3.71
C GLN A 117 -3.16 -4.54 3.37
N PRO A 118 -4.15 -3.91 2.72
CA PRO A 118 -4.07 -2.49 2.36
C PRO A 118 -4.08 -1.57 3.59
N MET A 119 -4.76 -1.97 4.67
CA MET A 119 -4.89 -1.20 5.90
C MET A 119 -3.55 -1.03 6.63
N ALA A 120 -2.77 -2.11 6.75
CA ALA A 120 -1.47 -2.08 7.41
C ALA A 120 -0.50 -1.13 6.69
N GLU A 121 -0.40 -1.24 5.37
CA GLU A 121 0.47 -0.39 4.56
C GLU A 121 0.09 1.10 4.66
N ALA A 122 -1.22 1.41 4.64
CA ALA A 122 -1.70 2.79 4.80
C ALA A 122 -1.38 3.35 6.20
N LEU A 123 -1.48 2.54 7.25
CA LEU A 123 -1.15 2.93 8.62
C LEU A 123 0.36 3.12 8.82
N GLU A 124 1.19 2.19 8.32
CA GLU A 124 2.65 2.30 8.37
C GLU A 124 3.17 3.54 7.62
N SER A 125 2.48 3.92 6.55
CA SER A 125 2.81 5.10 5.76
C SER A 125 2.21 6.41 6.30
N GLY A 126 1.32 6.34 7.31
CA GLY A 126 0.67 7.52 7.92
C GLY A 126 -0.36 8.21 7.02
N TYR A 127 -1.04 7.47 6.13
CA TYR A 127 -2.01 8.04 5.19
C TYR A 127 -3.45 7.97 5.72
N ASP A 128 -3.79 8.85 6.65
CA ASP A 128 -5.09 8.88 7.34
C ASP A 128 -6.29 8.91 6.38
N CYS A 129 -6.23 9.72 5.32
CA CYS A 129 -7.31 9.81 4.33
C CYS A 129 -7.55 8.48 3.60
N MET A 130 -6.51 7.65 3.47
CA MET A 130 -6.58 6.33 2.88
C MET A 130 -7.12 5.30 3.88
N VAL A 131 -6.71 5.41 5.15
CA VAL A 131 -7.28 4.62 6.25
C VAL A 131 -8.78 4.85 6.35
N GLU A 132 -9.24 6.11 6.40
CA GLU A 132 -10.66 6.46 6.40
C GLU A 132 -11.41 5.87 5.21
N TYR A 133 -10.81 5.96 4.02
CA TYR A 133 -11.41 5.37 2.82
C TYR A 133 -11.53 3.85 2.95
N PHE A 134 -10.50 3.15 3.42
CA PHE A 134 -10.55 1.70 3.63
C PHE A 134 -11.54 1.30 4.73
N LEU A 135 -11.67 2.09 5.79
CA LEU A 135 -12.70 1.91 6.81
C LEU A 135 -14.10 2.04 6.22
N SER A 136 -14.32 2.99 5.30
CA SER A 136 -15.60 3.17 4.61
C SER A 136 -16.00 1.97 3.74
N LEU A 137 -15.01 1.21 3.27
CA LEU A 137 -15.19 0.00 2.46
C LEU A 137 -15.39 -1.26 3.30
N GLY A 138 -15.23 -1.18 4.63
CA GLY A 138 -15.33 -2.33 5.52
C GLY A 138 -14.22 -3.36 5.29
N VAL A 139 -13.02 -2.94 4.89
CA VAL A 139 -11.88 -3.87 4.76
C VAL A 139 -11.53 -4.48 6.12
N ARG A 140 -10.87 -5.64 6.10
CA ARG A 140 -10.42 -6.32 7.32
C ARG A 140 -9.45 -5.43 8.11
N LEU A 141 -9.62 -5.38 9.43
CA LEU A 141 -8.82 -4.58 10.36
C LEU A 141 -7.72 -5.40 11.05
N ASP A 142 -7.41 -6.58 10.51
CA ASP A 142 -6.45 -7.49 11.12
C ASP A 142 -5.05 -6.84 11.17
N GLY A 143 -4.46 -6.78 12.36
CA GLY A 143 -3.17 -6.13 12.59
C GLY A 143 -3.22 -4.60 12.63
N ALA A 144 -4.30 -3.95 12.20
CA ALA A 144 -4.40 -2.49 12.15
C ALA A 144 -4.15 -1.83 13.52
N LEU A 145 -4.77 -2.37 14.57
CA LEU A 145 -4.58 -1.87 15.94
C LEU A 145 -3.12 -2.03 16.41
N ALA A 146 -2.43 -3.08 15.96
CA ALA A 146 -1.03 -3.33 16.31
C ALA A 146 -0.09 -2.33 15.63
N VAL A 147 -0.35 -2.00 14.36
CA VAL A 147 0.41 -0.97 13.64
C VAL A 147 0.20 0.41 14.29
N SER A 148 -1.04 0.82 14.60
CA SER A 148 -1.26 2.08 15.32
C SER A 148 -0.59 2.09 16.71
N ALA A 149 -0.48 0.91 17.33
CA ALA A 149 0.13 0.78 18.65
C ALA A 149 1.65 0.85 18.62
N SER A 150 2.31 0.36 17.56
CA SER A 150 3.76 0.50 17.37
C SER A 150 4.18 1.94 17.04
N THR A 151 3.36 2.69 16.31
CA THR A 151 3.58 4.13 16.06
C THR A 151 3.20 5.01 17.24
N GLY A 152 2.37 4.51 18.16
CA GLY A 152 1.90 5.25 19.33
C GLY A 152 0.75 6.22 19.02
N ASP A 153 0.11 6.07 17.85
CA ASP A 153 -0.99 6.92 17.42
C ASP A 153 -2.30 6.57 18.14
N VAL A 154 -2.50 7.19 19.30
CA VAL A 154 -3.68 6.98 20.16
C VAL A 154 -4.98 7.39 19.45
N GLN A 155 -4.95 8.42 18.60
CA GLN A 155 -6.15 8.90 17.91
C GLN A 155 -6.59 7.88 16.86
N MET A 156 -5.64 7.36 16.06
CA MET A 156 -5.91 6.31 15.10
C MET A 156 -6.35 5.01 15.79
N ALA A 157 -5.70 4.64 16.91
CA ALA A 157 -6.12 3.47 17.69
C ALA A 157 -7.56 3.62 18.21
N GLN A 158 -7.97 4.81 18.67
CA GLN A 158 -9.36 5.08 19.06
C GLN A 158 -10.33 4.90 17.88
N LEU A 159 -10.01 5.48 16.72
CA LEU A 159 -10.82 5.31 15.50
C LEU A 159 -10.98 3.84 15.12
N LEU A 160 -9.89 3.07 15.15
CA LEU A 160 -9.89 1.63 14.83
C LEU A 160 -10.69 0.81 15.85
N LEU A 161 -10.60 1.13 17.15
CA LEU A 161 -11.42 0.50 18.19
C LEU A 161 -12.91 0.77 17.98
N ASP A 162 -13.29 2.01 17.65
CA ASP A 162 -14.68 2.39 17.36
C ASP A 162 -15.23 1.67 16.12
N LYS A 163 -14.37 1.31 15.17
CA LYS A 163 -14.69 0.48 14.00
C LYS A 163 -14.60 -1.03 14.27
N GLY A 164 -14.24 -1.44 15.48
CA GLY A 164 -14.28 -2.83 15.93
C GLY A 164 -12.99 -3.62 15.80
N ALA A 165 -11.83 -2.98 15.58
CA ALA A 165 -10.54 -3.67 15.53
C ALA A 165 -10.20 -4.43 16.82
N GLY A 166 -10.67 -3.95 17.98
CA GLY A 166 -10.41 -4.55 19.31
C GLY A 166 -11.31 -5.71 19.73
N LYS A 167 -12.18 -6.24 18.86
CA LYS A 167 -13.11 -7.34 19.23
C LYS A 167 -12.40 -8.66 19.54
N ASN A 168 -11.25 -8.90 18.91
CA ASN A 168 -10.45 -10.10 19.15
C ASN A 168 -9.43 -9.84 20.26
N LYS A 169 -9.44 -10.70 21.29
CA LYS A 169 -8.44 -10.67 22.38
C LYS A 169 -7.00 -10.77 21.86
N GLU A 170 -6.77 -11.53 20.81
CA GLU A 170 -5.45 -11.63 20.18
C GLU A 170 -5.02 -10.33 19.51
N SER A 171 -5.95 -9.62 18.86
CA SER A 171 -5.64 -8.31 18.26
C SER A 171 -5.24 -7.29 19.33
N VAL A 172 -5.97 -7.25 20.45
CA VAL A 172 -5.63 -6.37 21.58
C VAL A 172 -4.30 -6.78 22.23
N ARG A 173 -4.06 -8.09 22.41
CA ARG A 173 -2.78 -8.59 22.95
C ARG A 173 -1.61 -8.16 22.08
N ASN A 174 -1.70 -8.38 20.76
CA ASN A 174 -0.64 -8.02 19.83
C ASN A 174 -0.41 -6.49 19.83
N ALA A 175 -1.47 -5.68 19.88
CA ALA A 175 -1.33 -4.24 19.99
C ALA A 175 -0.63 -3.78 21.27
N VAL A 176 -0.92 -4.41 22.41
CA VAL A 176 -0.21 -4.13 23.66
C VAL A 176 1.26 -4.55 23.56
N GLU A 177 1.56 -5.72 22.98
CA GLU A 177 2.95 -6.16 22.77
C GLU A 177 3.73 -5.16 21.92
N GLU A 178 3.16 -4.70 20.80
CA GLU A 178 3.77 -3.70 19.92
C GLU A 178 4.01 -2.36 20.62
N ALA A 179 3.02 -1.83 21.35
CA ALA A 179 3.19 -0.60 22.12
C ALA A 179 4.28 -0.73 23.19
N MET A 180 4.37 -1.90 23.83
CA MET A 180 5.41 -2.20 24.82
C MET A 180 6.80 -2.24 24.20
N ILE A 181 6.96 -2.92 23.06
CA ILE A 181 8.23 -3.04 22.31
C ILE A 181 8.71 -1.67 21.83
N HIS A 182 7.80 -0.82 21.35
CA HIS A 182 8.16 0.49 20.82
C HIS A 182 8.34 1.55 21.92
N GLY A 183 7.85 1.31 23.14
CA GLY A 183 8.00 2.22 24.28
C GLY A 183 6.84 3.21 24.42
N ASN A 184 5.70 2.94 23.78
CA ASN A 184 4.55 3.84 23.71
C ASN A 184 3.69 3.73 24.97
N LYS A 185 4.15 4.33 26.07
CA LYS A 185 3.48 4.26 27.38
C LYS A 185 2.03 4.72 27.35
N ASP A 186 1.76 5.85 26.69
CA ASP A 186 0.41 6.42 26.62
C ASP A 186 -0.53 5.49 25.85
N MET A 187 -0.04 4.85 24.79
CA MET A 187 -0.77 3.81 24.05
C MET A 187 -1.08 2.60 24.92
N VAL A 188 -0.13 2.11 25.73
CA VAL A 188 -0.38 0.98 26.64
C VAL A 188 -1.47 1.33 27.65
N MET A 189 -1.42 2.53 28.24
CA MET A 189 -2.43 3.00 29.18
C MET A 189 -3.80 3.13 28.51
N PHE A 190 -3.83 3.72 27.31
CA PHE A 190 -5.03 3.81 26.48
C PHE A 190 -5.63 2.43 26.18
N LEU A 191 -4.83 1.46 25.77
CA LEU A 191 -5.28 0.10 25.48
C LEU A 191 -5.76 -0.65 26.74
N ILE A 192 -5.24 -0.35 27.93
CA ILE A 192 -5.74 -0.91 29.20
C ILE A 192 -7.10 -0.33 29.58
N GLU A 193 -7.34 0.96 29.29
CA GLU A 193 -8.58 1.65 29.61
C GLU A 193 -9.70 1.32 28.61
N LYS A 194 -9.40 1.39 27.31
CA LYS A 194 -10.40 1.30 26.23
C LYS A 194 -10.60 -0.09 25.67
N ALA A 195 -9.58 -0.95 25.76
CA ALA A 195 -9.72 -2.36 25.42
C ALA A 195 -9.54 -3.19 26.71
N PRO A 196 -10.21 -4.34 26.87
CA PRO A 196 -10.05 -5.19 28.06
C PRO A 196 -8.70 -5.93 28.01
N ALA A 197 -7.58 -5.20 27.98
CA ALA A 197 -6.24 -5.75 27.96
C ALA A 197 -5.86 -6.43 29.28
N LYS A 198 -6.54 -6.04 30.36
CA LYS A 198 -6.33 -6.58 31.70
C LYS A 198 -6.62 -8.09 31.73
N GLY A 199 -5.61 -8.88 32.10
CA GLY A 199 -5.72 -10.33 32.20
C GLY A 199 -5.57 -11.05 30.87
N LEU A 200 -5.22 -10.37 29.78
CA LEU A 200 -4.82 -11.03 28.53
C LEU A 200 -3.47 -11.76 28.67
N PHE A 201 -2.60 -11.25 29.54
CA PHE A 201 -1.25 -11.77 29.71
C PHE A 201 -1.15 -12.73 30.89
N ASN A 202 -0.94 -14.02 30.59
CA ASN A 202 -0.61 -15.01 31.60
C ASN A 202 0.85 -14.86 32.10
N LYS A 203 1.24 -15.59 33.16
CA LYS A 203 2.60 -15.53 33.74
C LYS A 203 3.71 -15.76 32.70
N LYS A 204 3.51 -16.70 31.77
CA LYS A 204 4.47 -17.03 30.71
C LYS A 204 4.59 -15.89 29.70
N ALA A 205 3.46 -15.32 29.27
CA ALA A 205 3.42 -14.19 28.35
C ALA A 205 4.13 -12.96 28.94
N LYS A 206 3.88 -12.63 30.21
CA LYS A 206 4.60 -11.55 30.92
C LYS A 206 6.10 -11.81 31.03
N ALA A 207 6.51 -13.05 31.31
CA ALA A 207 7.92 -13.41 31.39
C ALA A 207 8.62 -13.31 30.02
N ASN A 208 7.93 -13.70 28.94
CA ASN A 208 8.41 -13.53 27.57
C ASN A 208 8.53 -12.05 27.21
N LEU A 209 7.49 -11.24 27.45
CA LEU A 209 7.51 -9.80 27.16
C LEU A 209 8.61 -9.09 27.97
N LYS A 210 8.82 -9.45 29.23
CA LYS A 210 9.95 -8.94 30.03
C LYS A 210 11.31 -9.23 29.37
N ARG A 211 11.48 -10.41 28.76
CA ARG A 211 12.71 -10.77 28.05
C ARG A 211 12.87 -9.95 26.77
N VAL A 212 11.80 -9.80 25.99
CA VAL A 212 11.78 -8.98 24.77
C VAL A 212 12.14 -7.53 25.08
N LEU A 213 11.52 -6.93 26.09
CA LEU A 213 11.84 -5.56 26.54
C LEU A 213 13.31 -5.39 26.97
N GLY A 214 13.94 -6.46 27.46
CA GLY A 214 15.37 -6.47 27.77
C GLY A 214 16.23 -6.43 26.51
N TYR A 215 15.85 -7.17 25.45
CA TYR A 215 16.54 -7.13 24.16
C TYR A 215 16.34 -5.81 23.42
N GLU A 216 15.13 -5.26 23.46
CA GLU A 216 14.77 -3.98 22.83
C GLU A 216 15.25 -2.74 23.62
N ASN A 217 15.90 -2.96 24.77
CA ASN A 217 16.38 -1.92 25.67
C ASN A 217 15.28 -0.92 26.11
N LYS A 218 14.14 -1.45 26.58
CA LYS A 218 12.97 -0.70 27.05
C LYS A 218 12.67 -0.91 28.55
N PRO A 219 13.62 -0.63 29.47
CA PRO A 219 13.42 -0.86 30.91
C PRO A 219 12.26 -0.04 31.50
N GLU A 220 11.95 1.11 30.90
CA GLU A 220 10.88 2.02 31.29
C GLU A 220 9.47 1.44 31.13
N MET A 221 9.32 0.37 30.35
CA MET A 221 8.04 -0.32 30.12
C MET A 221 7.79 -1.43 31.16
N LEU A 222 8.82 -1.91 31.86
CA LEU A 222 8.72 -2.98 32.86
C LEU A 222 7.68 -2.74 33.96
N PRO A 223 7.48 -1.51 34.48
CA PRO A 223 6.45 -1.25 35.49
C PRO A 223 5.03 -1.54 34.98
N LEU A 224 4.78 -1.36 33.68
CA LEU A 224 3.46 -1.55 33.07
C LEU A 224 3.03 -3.02 33.01
N LEU A 225 3.97 -3.98 33.10
CA LEU A 225 3.66 -5.42 33.17
C LEU A 225 2.77 -5.81 34.37
N LYS A 226 2.74 -4.96 35.42
CA LYS A 226 1.87 -5.15 36.59
C LYS A 226 0.41 -4.78 36.30
N LEU A 227 0.15 -3.97 35.27
CA LEU A 227 -1.17 -3.46 34.90
C LEU A 227 -1.86 -4.35 33.85
N LEU A 228 -1.07 -5.07 33.04
CA LEU A 228 -1.51 -6.09 32.06
C LEU A 228 -1.97 -7.37 32.75
#